data_AF-A0AAX6LJ91-F1
#
_entry.id   AF-A0AAX6LJ91-F1
#
_cell.length_a   1.000
_cell.length_b   1.000
_cell.length_c   1.000
_cell.angle_alpha   90.00
_cell.angle_beta   90.00
_cell.angle_gamma   90.00
#
_symmetry.space_group_name_H-M   'P 1'
#
loop_
_entity.id
_entity.type
_entity.pdbx_description
1 polymer ?
#
loop_
_entity_poly.entity_id
_entity_poly.type
_entity_poly.pdbx_seq_one_letter_code
_entity_poly.pdbx_strand_id
1 'polypeptide(L)'
;MGKAMDLPAETREAANNVIKMQRDADWQNDFKKNSDDGIKTQSLYNIRLIMEHDEMLKGLVVFDEFSEQIVKTPQADNSLFKKGFWNDSDDTLLRSYIEDHYNLLFSKENITDAVVTEARRKTINPVKARIEAVEWDGQPRAERYFIDYLGAEDNHYTRTITKKWLTGLIARAYVPGVKFEIVPILEGSQGLGKSTAGKNLYPDKFNDSLKGMG
;
A
#
# COMPACT_ATOMS: atom_id res chain seq x y z
N MET A 1 -13.74 57.05 -19.24
CA MET A 1 -14.33 55.97 -18.43
C MET A 1 -14.40 54.71 -19.28
N GLY A 2 -13.36 53.87 -19.26
CA GLY A 2 -13.43 52.54 -19.87
C GLY A 2 -13.92 51.55 -18.82
N LYS A 3 -15.16 51.05 -18.96
CA LYS A 3 -15.66 49.97 -18.09
C LYS A 3 -14.83 48.72 -18.38
N ALA A 4 -14.24 48.15 -17.33
CA ALA A 4 -13.67 46.80 -17.40
C ALA A 4 -14.77 45.86 -17.91
N MET A 5 -14.51 45.21 -19.03
CA MET A 5 -15.44 44.26 -19.65
C MET A 5 -15.38 42.99 -18.78
N ASP A 6 -16.39 42.81 -17.93
CA ASP A 6 -16.54 41.58 -17.15
C ASP A 6 -16.76 40.42 -18.11
N LEU A 7 -15.73 39.58 -18.27
CA LEU A 7 -15.79 38.37 -19.07
C LEU A 7 -16.90 37.43 -18.53
N PRO A 8 -17.71 36.80 -19.40
CA PRO A 8 -18.75 35.85 -19.00
C PRO A 8 -18.19 34.72 -18.12
N ALA A 9 -19.00 34.21 -17.18
CA ALA A 9 -18.58 33.17 -16.23
C ALA A 9 -18.05 31.90 -16.92
N GLU A 10 -18.68 31.48 -18.03
CA GLU A 10 -18.23 30.35 -18.85
C GLU A 10 -16.86 30.60 -19.49
N THR A 11 -16.56 31.84 -19.89
CA THR A 11 -15.25 32.22 -20.46
C THR A 11 -14.16 32.25 -19.38
N ARG A 12 -14.51 32.64 -18.15
CA ARG A 12 -13.60 32.58 -16.99
C ARG A 12 -13.33 31.13 -16.57
N GLU A 13 -14.33 30.28 -16.59
CA GLU A 13 -14.20 28.86 -16.27
C GLU A 13 -13.38 28.12 -17.33
N ALA A 14 -13.62 28.38 -18.62
CA ALA A 14 -12.81 27.87 -19.71
C ALA A 14 -11.35 28.35 -19.63
N ALA A 15 -11.12 29.63 -19.35
CA ALA A 15 -9.77 30.17 -19.16
C ALA A 15 -9.07 29.55 -17.94
N ASN A 16 -9.77 29.38 -16.82
CA ASN A 16 -9.24 28.72 -15.62
C ASN A 16 -8.94 27.23 -15.88
N ASN A 17 -9.76 26.54 -16.67
CA ASN A 17 -9.52 25.16 -17.07
C ASN A 17 -8.32 25.06 -18.02
N VAL A 18 -8.15 25.98 -18.97
CA VAL A 18 -6.97 26.03 -19.84
C VAL A 18 -5.70 26.36 -19.05
N ILE A 19 -5.76 27.31 -18.10
CA ILE A 19 -4.63 27.65 -17.21
C ILE A 19 -4.29 26.47 -16.28
N LYS A 20 -5.30 25.77 -15.77
CA LYS A 20 -5.11 24.55 -14.97
C LYS A 20 -4.49 23.44 -15.81
N MET A 21 -4.99 23.20 -17.03
CA MET A 21 -4.41 22.23 -17.97
C MET A 21 -2.99 22.62 -18.41
N GLN A 22 -2.66 23.91 -18.54
CA GLN A 22 -1.30 24.39 -18.83
C GLN A 22 -0.36 24.28 -17.62
N ARG A 23 -0.85 24.47 -16.39
CA ARG A 23 -0.09 24.17 -15.17
C ARG A 23 0.16 22.68 -15.00
N ASP A 24 -0.83 21.85 -15.35
CA ASP A 24 -0.70 20.40 -15.37
C ASP A 24 0.26 19.94 -16.50
N ALA A 25 0.49 20.78 -17.52
CA ALA A 25 1.30 20.46 -18.70
C ALA A 25 2.82 20.66 -18.55
N ASP A 26 3.34 21.24 -17.47
CA ASP A 26 4.79 21.27 -17.27
C ASP A 26 5.22 21.41 -15.80
N TRP A 27 4.77 20.45 -14.98
CA TRP A 27 5.19 20.30 -13.60
C TRP A 27 6.72 20.19 -13.43
N GLN A 28 7.47 19.87 -14.49
CA GLN A 28 8.93 19.84 -14.46
C GLN A 28 9.54 21.22 -14.20
N ASN A 29 8.81 22.31 -14.49
CA ASN A 29 9.24 23.67 -14.15
C ASN A 29 9.36 23.91 -12.64
N ASP A 30 8.69 23.10 -11.82
CA ASP A 30 8.76 23.20 -10.36
C ASP A 30 10.02 22.51 -9.80
N PHE A 31 10.86 21.90 -10.64
CA PHE A 31 12.11 21.30 -10.18
C PHE A 31 12.97 22.32 -9.44
N LYS A 32 13.43 21.93 -8.25
CA LYS A 32 14.45 22.67 -7.52
C LYS A 32 15.73 22.66 -8.33
N LYS A 33 16.30 23.84 -8.46
CA LYS A 33 17.56 24.07 -9.18
C LYS A 33 18.70 24.37 -8.22
N ASN A 34 19.91 24.19 -8.72
CA ASN A 34 21.16 24.64 -8.13
C ASN A 34 21.35 26.14 -8.43
N SER A 35 22.41 26.73 -7.88
CA SER A 35 22.75 28.14 -8.10
C SER A 35 23.12 28.48 -9.55
N ASP A 36 23.50 27.47 -10.35
CA ASP A 36 23.85 27.56 -11.76
C ASP A 36 22.65 27.29 -12.70
N ASP A 37 21.42 27.30 -12.15
CA ASP A 37 20.17 26.99 -12.84
C ASP A 37 20.02 25.51 -13.30
N GLY A 38 21.00 24.64 -13.00
CA GLY A 38 20.89 23.20 -13.26
C GLY A 38 19.92 22.51 -12.29
N ILE A 39 19.20 21.46 -12.73
CA ILE A 39 18.29 20.71 -11.85
C ILE A 39 19.07 20.03 -10.72
N LYS A 40 18.58 20.18 -9.48
CA LYS A 40 19.25 19.66 -8.28
C LYS A 40 19.04 18.15 -8.12
N THR A 41 20.04 17.36 -8.50
CA THR A 41 20.07 15.88 -8.36
C THR A 41 20.29 15.37 -6.93
N GLN A 42 20.47 16.27 -5.97
CA GLN A 42 20.48 15.98 -4.53
C GLN A 42 19.15 16.36 -3.85
N SER A 43 18.07 16.46 -4.63
CA SER A 43 16.76 16.89 -4.13
C SER A 43 15.76 15.74 -4.09
N LEU A 44 15.42 15.29 -2.87
CA LEU A 44 14.30 14.37 -2.63
C LEU A 44 12.97 14.94 -3.15
N TYR A 45 12.83 16.27 -3.16
CA TYR A 45 11.64 16.91 -3.71
C TYR A 45 11.50 16.64 -5.21
N ASN A 46 12.58 16.72 -5.99
CA ASN A 46 12.52 16.49 -7.43
C ASN A 46 12.17 15.04 -7.76
N ILE A 47 12.72 14.07 -7.01
CA ILE A 47 12.34 12.66 -7.17
C ILE A 47 10.85 12.45 -6.88
N ARG A 48 10.35 13.00 -5.77
CA ARG A 48 8.92 12.89 -5.42
C ARG A 48 8.03 13.56 -6.46
N LEU A 49 8.41 14.72 -6.97
CA LEU A 49 7.66 15.42 -8.01
C LEU A 49 7.54 14.55 -9.27
N ILE A 50 8.61 13.85 -9.66
CA ILE A 50 8.58 12.84 -10.74
C ILE A 50 7.61 11.72 -10.36
N MET A 51 7.74 11.13 -9.18
CA MET A 51 6.86 10.04 -8.72
C MET A 51 5.38 10.46 -8.57
N GLU A 52 5.08 11.76 -8.43
CA GLU A 52 3.72 12.27 -8.28
C GLU A 52 3.00 12.47 -9.63
N HIS A 53 3.77 12.74 -10.69
CA HIS A 53 3.22 13.19 -11.97
C HIS A 53 3.59 12.33 -13.18
N ASP A 54 4.67 11.58 -13.13
CA ASP A 54 5.03 10.64 -14.19
C ASP A 54 3.99 9.51 -14.25
N GLU A 55 3.41 9.28 -15.43
CA GLU A 55 2.33 8.29 -15.62
C GLU A 55 2.73 6.85 -15.27
N MET A 56 4.02 6.52 -15.38
CA MET A 56 4.55 5.19 -15.04
C MET A 56 4.80 5.04 -13.53
N LEU A 57 5.07 6.15 -12.83
CA LEU A 57 5.49 6.15 -11.42
C LEU A 57 4.40 6.65 -10.46
N LYS A 58 3.38 7.33 -10.97
CA LYS A 58 2.31 7.92 -10.17
C LYS A 58 1.55 6.87 -9.38
N GLY A 59 1.66 6.95 -8.06
CA GLY A 59 1.03 6.00 -7.16
C GLY A 59 1.66 4.60 -7.21
N LEU A 60 2.92 4.49 -7.63
CA LEU A 60 3.68 3.24 -7.69
C LEU A 60 3.80 2.57 -6.32
N VAL A 61 3.98 3.35 -5.25
CA VAL A 61 4.26 2.84 -3.89
C VAL A 61 3.25 3.34 -2.85
N VAL A 62 3.00 2.47 -1.87
CA VAL A 62 2.21 2.73 -0.67
C VAL A 62 2.87 2.08 0.54
N PHE A 63 2.59 2.58 1.74
CA PHE A 63 3.01 1.94 2.98
C PHE A 63 1.90 1.03 3.51
N ASP A 64 2.16 -0.28 3.60
CA ASP A 64 1.27 -1.27 4.23
C ASP A 64 1.55 -1.28 5.74
N GLU A 65 0.67 -0.68 6.55
CA GLU A 65 0.83 -0.60 8.00
C GLU A 65 0.64 -1.95 8.70
N PHE A 66 0.06 -2.96 8.03
CA PHE A 66 -0.11 -4.29 8.61
C PHE A 66 1.17 -5.12 8.52
N SER A 67 1.88 -5.06 7.39
CA SER A 67 3.20 -5.68 7.26
C SER A 67 4.37 -4.77 7.65
N GLU A 68 4.12 -3.48 7.87
CA GLU A 68 5.13 -2.44 8.07
C GLU A 68 6.15 -2.36 6.92
N GLN A 69 5.68 -2.57 5.69
CA GLN A 69 6.53 -2.59 4.49
C GLN A 69 5.99 -1.68 3.39
N ILE A 70 6.90 -1.24 2.51
CA ILE A 70 6.53 -0.54 1.29
C ILE A 70 6.10 -1.58 0.25
N VAL A 71 4.95 -1.35 -0.36
CA VAL A 71 4.35 -2.26 -1.34
C VAL A 71 4.11 -1.52 -2.65
N LYS A 72 4.39 -2.20 -3.76
CA LYS A 72 4.04 -1.74 -5.11
C LYS A 72 2.54 -1.92 -5.34
N THR A 73 1.86 -0.86 -5.76
CA THR A 73 0.39 -0.88 -5.95
C THR A 73 -0.04 -1.81 -7.09
N PRO A 74 -1.32 -2.19 -7.18
CA PRO A 74 -1.80 -2.98 -8.31
C PRO A 74 -1.54 -2.34 -9.68
N GLN A 75 -1.55 -1.01 -9.75
CA GLN A 75 -1.24 -0.21 -10.94
C GLN A 75 0.23 -0.33 -11.36
N ALA A 76 1.10 -0.72 -10.44
CA ALA A 76 2.53 -0.94 -10.69
C ALA A 76 2.82 -2.19 -11.53
N ASP A 77 1.85 -3.06 -11.80
CA ASP A 77 2.09 -4.26 -12.59
C ASP A 77 2.21 -3.92 -14.07
N ASN A 78 3.44 -3.65 -14.48
CA ASN A 78 3.77 -3.19 -15.82
C ASN A 78 5.07 -3.85 -16.30
N SER A 79 5.70 -3.29 -17.35
CA SER A 79 6.95 -3.83 -17.90
C SER A 79 8.15 -3.64 -16.97
N LEU A 80 8.12 -2.61 -16.11
CA LEU A 80 9.26 -2.21 -15.27
C LEU A 80 9.12 -2.74 -13.84
N PHE A 81 7.93 -2.62 -13.25
CA PHE A 81 7.66 -3.03 -11.89
C PHE A 81 6.66 -4.18 -11.87
N LYS A 82 6.83 -5.06 -10.89
CA LYS A 82 5.90 -6.16 -10.59
C LYS A 82 5.34 -6.00 -9.20
N LYS A 83 4.08 -6.43 -9.02
CA LYS A 83 3.41 -6.42 -7.71
C LYS A 83 4.27 -7.12 -6.66
N GLY A 84 4.20 -6.62 -5.42
CA GLY A 84 4.92 -7.19 -4.29
C GLY A 84 5.61 -6.12 -3.45
N PHE A 85 6.46 -6.56 -2.53
CA PHE A 85 7.25 -5.66 -1.70
C PHE A 85 8.27 -4.89 -2.54
N TRP A 86 8.45 -3.62 -2.21
CA TRP A 86 9.54 -2.81 -2.72
C TRP A 86 10.87 -3.34 -2.17
N ASN A 87 11.89 -3.42 -3.01
CA ASN A 87 13.22 -3.88 -2.64
C ASN A 87 14.34 -3.11 -3.38
N ASP A 88 15.59 -3.40 -3.04
CA ASP A 88 16.79 -2.77 -3.63
C ASP A 88 16.90 -2.87 -5.16
N SER A 89 16.33 -3.91 -5.77
CA SER A 89 16.30 -4.00 -7.24
C SER A 89 15.32 -2.99 -7.81
N ASP A 90 14.20 -2.74 -7.13
CA ASP A 90 13.23 -1.70 -7.53
C ASP A 90 13.85 -0.29 -7.41
N ASP A 91 14.68 -0.03 -6.40
CA ASP A 91 15.45 1.23 -6.31
C ASP A 91 16.34 1.44 -7.54
N THR A 92 17.04 0.37 -7.97
CA THR A 92 17.90 0.40 -9.16
C THR A 92 17.09 0.68 -10.43
N LEU A 93 15.93 0.03 -10.58
CA LEU A 93 15.05 0.21 -11.73
C LEU A 93 14.47 1.62 -11.79
N LEU A 94 13.99 2.16 -10.65
CA LEU A 94 13.50 3.53 -10.56
C LEU A 94 14.59 4.54 -10.91
N ARG A 95 15.80 4.35 -10.38
CA ARG A 95 16.94 5.21 -10.67
C ARG A 95 17.29 5.21 -12.16
N SER A 96 17.37 4.03 -12.78
CA SER A 96 17.67 3.89 -14.21
C SER A 96 16.59 4.56 -15.05
N TYR A 97 15.31 4.34 -14.73
CA TYR A 97 14.20 4.98 -15.42
C TYR A 97 14.28 6.50 -15.36
N ILE A 98 14.57 7.07 -14.19
CA ILE A 98 14.69 8.52 -14.05
C ILE A 98 15.87 9.08 -14.86
N GLU A 99 17.01 8.38 -14.86
CA GLU A 99 18.17 8.76 -15.67
C GLU A 99 17.84 8.75 -17.17
N ASP A 100 17.23 7.68 -17.67
CA ASP A 100 16.90 7.51 -19.08
C ASP A 100 15.84 8.51 -19.58
N HIS A 101 14.83 8.81 -18.75
CA HIS A 101 13.68 9.63 -19.15
C HIS A 101 13.84 11.12 -18.84
N TYR A 102 14.61 11.48 -17.81
CA TYR A 102 14.76 12.86 -17.35
C TYR A 102 16.20 13.38 -17.45
N ASN A 103 17.17 12.54 -17.83
CA ASN A 103 18.60 12.86 -17.82
C ASN A 103 19.08 13.36 -16.44
N LEU A 104 18.52 12.79 -15.37
CA LEU A 104 18.83 13.14 -13.98
C LEU A 104 19.36 11.91 -13.24
N LEU A 105 20.61 11.98 -12.81
CA LEU A 105 21.23 10.91 -12.02
C LEU A 105 21.18 11.23 -10.52
N PHE A 106 20.25 10.59 -9.82
CA PHE A 106 20.16 10.64 -8.35
C PHE A 106 21.04 9.54 -7.71
N SER A 107 21.45 9.74 -6.44
CA SER A 107 22.12 8.68 -5.67
C SER A 107 21.10 7.59 -5.27
N LYS A 108 21.59 6.38 -4.97
CA LYS A 108 20.73 5.30 -4.42
C LYS A 108 20.03 5.75 -3.12
N GLU A 109 20.77 6.41 -2.24
CA GLU A 109 20.23 6.93 -0.96
C GLU A 109 19.07 7.92 -1.18
N ASN A 110 19.21 8.87 -2.11
CA ASN A 110 18.13 9.80 -2.41
C ASN A 110 16.88 9.10 -2.95
N ILE A 111 17.06 8.05 -3.77
CA ILE A 111 15.95 7.23 -4.29
C ILE A 111 15.25 6.52 -3.14
N THR A 112 16.00 5.80 -2.31
CA THR A 112 15.44 5.08 -1.15
C THR A 112 14.67 6.02 -0.23
N ASP A 113 15.24 7.18 0.12
CA ASP A 113 14.58 8.16 0.99
C ASP A 113 13.32 8.76 0.36
N ALA A 114 13.35 9.04 -0.94
CA ALA A 114 12.20 9.57 -1.67
C ALA A 114 11.07 8.54 -1.74
N VAL A 115 11.38 7.27 -2.00
CA VAL A 115 10.41 6.16 -2.02
C VAL A 115 9.78 5.97 -0.64
N VAL A 116 10.58 5.95 0.43
CA VAL A 116 10.07 5.87 1.80
C VAL A 116 9.13 7.04 2.11
N THR A 117 9.52 8.24 1.72
CA THR A 117 8.72 9.45 1.95
C THR A 117 7.41 9.40 1.19
N GLU A 118 7.44 9.01 -0.09
CA GLU A 118 6.25 8.94 -0.94
C GLU A 118 5.29 7.84 -0.50
N ALA A 119 5.81 6.64 -0.17
CA ALA A 119 5.02 5.55 0.36
C ALA A 119 4.28 5.94 1.64
N ARG A 120 4.95 6.65 2.57
CA ARG A 120 4.34 7.11 3.83
C ARG A 120 3.26 8.18 3.66
N ARG A 121 3.18 8.87 2.52
CA ARG A 121 2.05 9.78 2.22
C ARG A 121 0.77 9.03 1.90
N LYS A 122 0.87 7.75 1.53
CA LYS A 122 -0.25 6.88 1.22
C LYS A 122 -0.13 5.58 2.02
N THR A 123 -0.64 5.62 3.24
CA THR A 123 -0.72 4.45 4.10
C THR A 123 -2.00 3.67 3.83
N ILE A 124 -1.89 2.35 3.73
CA ILE A 124 -3.00 1.42 3.58
C ILE A 124 -2.91 0.31 4.62
N ASN A 125 -4.04 -0.33 4.89
CA ASN A 125 -4.11 -1.57 5.65
C ASN A 125 -5.00 -2.57 4.90
N PRO A 126 -4.41 -3.47 4.10
CA PRO A 126 -5.18 -4.43 3.30
C PRO A 126 -6.09 -5.32 4.15
N VAL A 127 -5.67 -5.65 5.37
CA VAL A 127 -6.44 -6.51 6.28
C VAL A 127 -7.69 -5.78 6.78
N LYS A 128 -7.56 -4.53 7.24
CA LYS A 128 -8.72 -3.70 7.60
C LYS A 128 -9.66 -3.51 6.42
N ALA A 129 -9.11 -3.14 5.25
CA ALA A 129 -9.91 -2.93 4.05
C ALA A 129 -10.73 -4.17 3.67
N ARG A 130 -10.16 -5.38 3.79
CA ARG A 130 -10.87 -6.64 3.55
C ARG A 130 -11.98 -6.89 4.58
N ILE A 131 -11.72 -6.59 5.86
CA ILE A 131 -12.72 -6.75 6.93
C ILE A 131 -13.88 -5.77 6.73
N GLU A 132 -13.58 -4.51 6.45
CA GLU A 132 -14.56 -3.42 6.30
C GLU A 132 -15.37 -3.51 5.01
N ALA A 133 -14.86 -4.21 3.99
CA ALA A 133 -15.59 -4.48 2.75
C ALA A 133 -16.74 -5.50 2.93
N VAL A 134 -16.82 -6.19 4.08
CA VAL A 134 -17.83 -7.22 4.34
C VAL A 134 -18.85 -6.72 5.36
N GLU A 135 -20.13 -6.74 4.99
CA GLU A 135 -21.23 -6.50 5.92
C GLU A 135 -21.51 -7.75 6.77
N TRP A 136 -21.70 -7.55 8.08
CA TRP A 136 -22.05 -8.64 8.97
C TRP A 136 -23.51 -9.06 8.80
N ASP A 137 -23.73 -10.36 8.58
CA ASP A 137 -25.05 -10.95 8.33
C ASP A 137 -25.84 -11.27 9.62
N GLY A 138 -25.38 -10.79 10.77
CA GLY A 138 -26.04 -11.00 12.06
C GLY A 138 -25.84 -12.38 12.70
N GLN A 139 -25.13 -13.31 12.03
CA GLN A 139 -24.96 -14.67 12.55
C GLN A 139 -23.65 -14.80 13.35
N PRO A 140 -23.70 -15.25 14.63
CA PRO A 140 -22.54 -15.28 15.51
C PRO A 140 -21.67 -16.54 15.28
N ARG A 141 -20.90 -16.57 14.18
CA ARG A 141 -20.09 -17.75 13.80
C ARG A 141 -18.71 -17.84 14.47
N ALA A 142 -18.19 -16.74 15.01
CA ALA A 142 -16.80 -16.64 15.46
C ALA A 142 -16.41 -17.71 16.50
N GLU A 143 -17.27 -17.98 17.49
CA GLU A 143 -16.97 -18.96 18.55
C GLU A 143 -16.99 -20.41 18.09
N ARG A 144 -17.56 -20.69 16.90
CA ARG A 144 -17.65 -22.04 16.35
C ARG A 144 -16.57 -22.36 15.33
N TYR A 145 -15.69 -21.42 14.99
CA TYR A 145 -14.71 -21.59 13.92
C TYR A 145 -13.85 -22.88 14.06
N PHE A 146 -13.26 -23.17 15.22
CA PHE A 146 -12.50 -24.43 15.40
C PHE A 146 -13.38 -25.68 15.43
N ILE A 147 -14.64 -25.56 15.85
CA ILE A 147 -15.59 -26.68 15.87
C ILE A 147 -15.98 -27.03 14.43
N ASP A 148 -16.45 -26.05 13.67
CA ASP A 148 -17.03 -26.25 12.34
C ASP A 148 -15.96 -26.55 11.28
N TYR A 149 -14.75 -25.97 11.40
CA TYR A 149 -13.68 -26.15 10.38
C TYR A 149 -12.62 -27.19 10.76
N LEU A 150 -12.42 -27.50 12.04
CA LEU A 150 -11.36 -28.42 12.49
C LEU A 150 -11.91 -29.62 13.28
N GLY A 151 -13.21 -29.69 13.55
CA GLY A 151 -13.82 -30.77 14.32
C GLY A 151 -13.47 -30.76 15.81
N ALA A 152 -13.08 -29.61 16.36
CA ALA A 152 -12.83 -29.48 17.80
C ALA A 152 -14.11 -29.73 18.61
N GLU A 153 -13.96 -30.21 19.84
CA GLU A 153 -15.10 -30.48 20.73
C GLU A 153 -15.90 -29.21 21.01
N ASP A 154 -17.23 -29.31 20.91
CA ASP A 154 -18.16 -28.22 21.22
C ASP A 154 -18.37 -28.09 22.74
N ASN A 155 -17.43 -27.40 23.38
CA ASN A 155 -17.47 -27.11 24.81
C ASN A 155 -17.18 -25.63 25.10
N HIS A 156 -17.43 -25.20 26.34
CA HIS A 156 -17.24 -23.82 26.78
C HIS A 156 -15.79 -23.31 26.54
N TYR A 157 -14.80 -24.18 26.75
CA TYR A 157 -13.40 -23.84 26.56
C TYR A 157 -13.08 -23.56 25.09
N THR A 158 -13.43 -24.48 24.18
CA THR A 158 -13.20 -24.34 22.73
C THR A 158 -13.85 -23.07 22.19
N ARG A 159 -15.11 -22.81 22.55
CA ARG A 159 -15.80 -21.58 22.13
C ARG A 159 -15.10 -20.31 22.62
N THR A 160 -14.73 -20.30 23.89
CA THR A 160 -14.08 -19.14 24.53
C THR A 160 -12.71 -18.87 23.92
N ILE A 161 -11.87 -19.89 23.74
CA ILE A 161 -10.52 -19.72 23.19
C ILE A 161 -10.57 -19.32 21.71
N THR A 162 -11.50 -19.89 20.93
CA THR A 162 -11.72 -19.52 19.51
C THR A 162 -12.08 -18.05 19.40
N LYS A 163 -13.07 -17.60 20.18
CA LYS A 163 -13.50 -16.20 20.18
C LYS A 163 -12.38 -15.26 20.62
N LYS A 164 -11.65 -15.58 21.70
CA LYS A 164 -10.51 -14.79 22.17
C LYS A 164 -9.40 -14.70 21.12
N TRP A 165 -9.09 -15.82 20.47
CA TRP A 165 -8.08 -15.87 19.41
C TRP A 165 -8.45 -14.99 18.22
N LEU A 166 -9.65 -15.17 17.65
CA LEU A 166 -10.12 -14.34 16.53
C LEU A 166 -10.19 -12.86 16.91
N THR A 167 -10.70 -12.53 18.10
CA THR A 167 -10.74 -11.14 18.60
C THR A 167 -9.33 -10.55 18.71
N GLY A 168 -8.35 -11.34 19.17
CA GLY A 168 -6.95 -10.93 19.22
C GLY A 168 -6.35 -10.67 17.85
N LEU A 169 -6.67 -11.50 16.84
CA LEU A 169 -6.24 -11.25 15.46
C LEU A 169 -6.79 -9.93 14.91
N ILE A 170 -8.08 -9.66 15.14
CA ILE A 170 -8.70 -8.39 14.76
C ILE A 170 -8.05 -7.23 15.53
N ALA A 171 -7.85 -7.35 16.84
CA ALA A 171 -7.19 -6.33 17.63
C ALA A 171 -5.80 -5.99 17.07
N ARG A 172 -5.01 -6.99 16.66
CA ARG A 172 -3.69 -6.76 16.04
C ARG A 172 -3.78 -6.07 14.68
N ALA A 173 -4.80 -6.36 13.89
CA ALA A 173 -5.03 -5.68 12.62
C ALA A 173 -5.41 -4.20 12.83
N TYR A 174 -6.15 -3.88 13.90
CA TYR A 174 -6.68 -2.55 14.17
C TYR A 174 -5.82 -1.66 15.08
N VAL A 175 -5.07 -2.25 15.99
CA VAL A 175 -4.25 -1.58 17.00
C VAL A 175 -2.81 -2.09 16.88
N PRO A 176 -1.98 -1.45 16.03
CA PRO A 176 -0.57 -1.81 15.90
C PRO A 176 0.14 -1.84 17.26
N GLY A 177 0.95 -2.87 17.50
CA GLY A 177 1.68 -3.05 18.76
C GLY A 177 0.86 -3.62 19.93
N VAL A 178 -0.44 -3.91 19.76
CA VAL A 178 -1.22 -4.56 20.83
C VAL A 178 -0.66 -5.94 21.18
N LYS A 179 -0.41 -6.15 22.47
CA LYS A 179 0.11 -7.41 22.98
C LYS A 179 -0.98 -8.48 22.95
N PHE A 180 -0.71 -9.58 22.25
CA PHE A 180 -1.58 -10.75 22.21
C PHE A 180 -0.74 -12.03 22.09
N GLU A 181 -0.78 -12.89 23.11
CA GLU A 181 0.11 -14.04 23.29
C GLU A 181 -0.61 -15.41 23.22
N ILE A 182 -1.87 -15.43 22.81
CA ILE A 182 -2.63 -16.69 22.68
C ILE A 182 -2.34 -17.30 21.31
N VAL A 183 -1.71 -18.47 21.30
CA VAL A 183 -1.42 -19.25 20.09
C VAL A 183 -2.08 -20.64 20.24
N PRO A 184 -3.19 -20.90 19.54
CA PRO A 184 -3.82 -22.22 19.52
C PRO A 184 -2.90 -23.25 18.86
N ILE A 185 -2.72 -24.40 19.51
CA ILE A 185 -2.04 -25.55 18.94
C ILE A 185 -3.09 -26.43 18.28
N LEU A 186 -2.97 -26.62 16.96
CA LEU A 186 -3.90 -27.44 16.18
C LEU A 186 -3.36 -28.86 16.07
N GLU A 187 -3.82 -29.74 16.95
CA GLU A 187 -3.48 -31.17 16.94
C GLU A 187 -4.52 -32.00 16.18
N GLY A 188 -4.06 -33.01 15.46
CA GLY A 188 -4.91 -33.97 14.77
C GLY A 188 -4.21 -34.60 13.57
N SER A 189 -4.83 -35.64 13.01
CA SER A 189 -4.33 -36.37 11.85
C SER A 189 -3.92 -35.47 10.68
N GLN A 190 -2.95 -35.95 9.90
CA GLN A 190 -2.58 -35.29 8.66
C GLN A 190 -3.80 -35.23 7.71
N GLY A 191 -3.98 -34.12 7.00
CA GLY A 191 -5.08 -33.95 6.05
C GLY A 191 -6.40 -33.44 6.64
N LEU A 192 -6.50 -33.18 7.96
CA LEU A 192 -7.70 -32.60 8.59
C LEU A 192 -8.01 -31.13 8.23
N GLY A 193 -7.33 -30.54 7.25
CA GLY A 193 -7.63 -29.18 6.80
C GLY A 193 -7.07 -28.06 7.67
N LYS A 194 -6.09 -28.31 8.56
CA LYS A 194 -5.41 -27.28 9.37
C LYS A 194 -4.91 -26.09 8.55
N SER A 195 -4.14 -26.37 7.49
CA SER A 195 -3.66 -25.36 6.54
C SER A 195 -4.82 -24.67 5.81
N THR A 196 -5.84 -25.44 5.42
CA THR A 196 -7.04 -24.92 4.74
C THR A 196 -7.80 -23.93 5.62
N ALA A 197 -7.94 -24.20 6.92
CA ALA A 197 -8.57 -23.27 7.85
C ALA A 197 -7.79 -21.94 7.89
N GLY A 198 -6.47 -21.99 8.08
CA GLY A 198 -5.61 -20.79 8.01
C GLY A 198 -5.76 -20.03 6.69
N LYS A 199 -5.75 -20.75 5.56
CA LYS A 199 -5.94 -20.17 4.22
C LYS A 199 -7.30 -19.51 4.04
N ASN A 200 -8.37 -20.11 4.57
CA ASN A 200 -9.71 -19.54 4.47
C ASN A 200 -9.83 -18.24 5.28
N LEU A 201 -9.14 -18.16 6.42
CA LEU A 201 -9.14 -16.96 7.26
C LEU A 201 -8.38 -15.81 6.58
N TYR A 202 -7.24 -16.08 5.94
CA TYR A 202 -6.44 -15.06 5.26
C TYR A 202 -5.81 -15.56 3.94
N PRO A 203 -6.59 -15.64 2.86
CA PRO A 203 -6.16 -16.26 1.60
C PRO A 203 -5.08 -15.45 0.87
N ASP A 204 -5.06 -14.13 1.06
CA ASP A 204 -4.26 -13.20 0.24
C ASP A 204 -2.76 -13.30 0.49
N LYS A 205 -2.35 -13.63 1.72
CA LYS A 205 -0.94 -13.85 2.08
C LYS A 205 -0.72 -15.18 2.83
N PHE A 206 -1.61 -16.17 2.66
CA PHE A 206 -1.38 -17.50 3.23
C PHE A 206 -0.19 -18.17 2.54
N ASN A 207 0.81 -18.56 3.32
CA ASN A 207 1.98 -19.29 2.85
C ASN A 207 2.22 -20.52 3.73
N ASP A 208 2.11 -21.70 3.14
CA ASP A 208 2.40 -22.99 3.77
C ASP A 208 3.73 -23.60 3.28
N SER A 209 4.51 -22.86 2.49
CA SER A 209 5.80 -23.28 1.97
C SER A 209 6.95 -22.79 2.86
N LEU A 210 7.86 -23.70 3.20
CA LEU A 210 9.10 -23.38 3.93
C LEU A 210 10.00 -22.39 3.17
N LYS A 211 9.85 -22.29 1.85
CA LYS A 211 10.66 -21.40 0.99
C LYS A 211 10.32 -19.92 1.12
N GLY A 212 9.19 -19.54 1.71
CA GLY A 212 8.80 -18.14 1.91
C GLY A 212 8.68 -17.73 3.37
N MET A 213 9.34 -18.45 4.29
CA MET A 213 9.49 -18.07 5.71
C MET A 213 10.87 -17.46 6.00
N GLY A 214 11.45 -16.76 5.01
CA GLY A 214 12.72 -16.03 5.11
C GLY A 214 12.59 -14.63 4.53
#